data_AF-A0A2Z3LJ25-F1
#
_entry.id   AF-A0A2Z3LJ25-F1
#
_cell.length_a   1.000
_cell.length_b   1.000
_cell.length_c   1.000
_cell.angle_alpha   90.00
_cell.angle_beta   90.00
_cell.angle_gamma   90.00
#
_symmetry.space_group_name_H-M   'P 1'
#
loop_
_entity.id
_entity.type
_entity.pdbx_description
1 polymer ?
#
loop_
_entity_poly.entity_id
_entity_poly.type
_entity_poly.pdbx_seq_one_letter_code
_entity_poly.pdbx_strand_id
1 'polypeptide(L)'
;MALRLWKYMLLLCERNRKNKNSLPLICPIVIYHGSKPYHAPRNIWQLFSNPEQAQKLMGEEYQLIDLQSMSDDAILQKKHLAMFEYLLKHIHKRDILKLWENVFTHCQHALLVDKEKGYICIKALVWYSDAKLPEEKQAALERVISSHLSKEETATIMRTIAQKYIEEGRQQGVMQGMEKGMEQGIMQGMEKGMEKGKMERNLEIAKAMLANGVEVSFIAQITGLDTACIASLQL
;
A
#
# COMPACT_ATOMS: atom_id res chain seq x y z
N MET A 1 -19.62 10.97 25.25
CA MET A 1 -20.73 10.00 25.37
C MET A 1 -21.31 9.62 24.01
N ALA A 2 -21.73 10.58 23.17
CA ALA A 2 -22.38 10.31 21.87
C ALA A 2 -21.61 9.33 20.94
N LEU A 3 -20.31 9.51 20.73
CA LEU A 3 -19.51 8.59 19.89
C LEU A 3 -19.55 7.13 20.38
N ARG A 4 -19.45 6.95 21.71
CA ARG A 4 -19.49 5.62 22.33
C ARG A 4 -20.85 4.96 22.13
N LEU A 5 -21.92 5.73 22.26
CA LEU A 5 -23.29 5.24 22.05
C LEU A 5 -23.50 4.79 20.60
N TRP A 6 -23.05 5.58 19.62
CA TRP A 6 -23.09 5.20 18.21
C TRP A 6 -22.29 3.94 17.92
N LYS A 7 -21.08 3.82 18.48
CA LYS A 7 -20.29 2.58 18.37
C LYS A 7 -21.06 1.37 18.90
N TYR A 8 -21.69 1.48 20.06
CA TYR A 8 -22.47 0.38 20.63
C TYR A 8 -23.71 0.04 19.80
N MET A 9 -24.42 1.04 19.26
CA MET A 9 -25.56 0.79 18.38
C MET A 9 -25.14 -0.01 17.14
N LEU A 10 -24.07 0.39 16.46
CA LEU A 10 -23.57 -0.32 15.27
C LEU A 10 -23.13 -1.75 15.61
N LEU A 11 -22.40 -1.94 16.71
CA LEU A 11 -22.01 -3.27 17.17
C LEU A 11 -23.21 -4.16 17.53
N LEU A 12 -24.26 -3.59 18.13
CA LEU A 12 -25.50 -4.31 18.42
C LEU A 12 -26.26 -4.66 17.14
N CYS A 13 -26.28 -3.77 16.14
CA CYS A 13 -26.84 -4.04 14.83
C CYS A 13 -26.13 -5.21 14.15
N GLU A 14 -24.80 -5.25 14.18
CA GLU A 14 -24.00 -6.35 13.62
C GLU A 14 -24.25 -7.68 14.36
N ARG A 15 -24.18 -7.65 15.70
CA ARG A 15 -24.32 -8.85 16.53
C ARG A 15 -25.71 -9.49 16.42
N ASN A 16 -26.76 -8.68 16.30
CA ASN A 16 -28.14 -9.16 16.31
C ASN A 16 -28.76 -9.20 14.91
N ARG A 17 -27.94 -9.14 13.86
CA ARG A 17 -28.40 -9.22 12.47
C ARG A 17 -28.95 -10.62 12.17
N LYS A 18 -30.25 -10.73 11.84
CA LYS A 18 -30.91 -12.02 11.56
C LYS A 18 -30.57 -12.61 10.19
N ASN A 19 -30.29 -11.77 9.20
CA ASN A 19 -29.93 -12.16 7.83
C ASN A 19 -28.91 -11.17 7.27
N LYS A 20 -28.45 -11.32 6.02
CA LYS A 20 -27.43 -10.42 5.44
C LYS A 20 -27.95 -9.00 5.15
N ASN A 21 -29.25 -8.79 5.03
CA ASN A 21 -29.83 -7.62 4.37
C ASN A 21 -30.64 -6.69 5.30
N SER A 22 -30.92 -7.08 6.54
CA SER A 22 -31.72 -6.27 7.47
C SER A 22 -31.03 -6.12 8.82
N LEU A 23 -30.94 -4.88 9.32
CA LEU A 23 -30.46 -4.56 10.67
C LEU A 23 -31.63 -4.47 11.67
N PRO A 24 -31.43 -4.85 12.93
CA PRO A 24 -32.43 -4.64 13.98
C PRO A 24 -32.52 -3.15 14.37
N LEU A 25 -33.71 -2.70 14.75
CA LEU A 25 -33.89 -1.35 15.31
C LEU A 25 -33.32 -1.30 16.74
N ILE A 26 -32.47 -0.32 17.02
CA ILE A 26 -31.90 -0.08 18.35
C ILE A 26 -32.41 1.26 18.87
N CYS A 27 -33.03 1.27 20.05
CA CYS A 27 -33.48 2.48 20.74
C CYS A 27 -32.52 2.80 21.90
N PRO A 28 -31.60 3.78 21.74
CA PRO A 28 -30.69 4.15 22.81
C PRO A 28 -31.40 5.09 23.81
N ILE A 29 -31.46 4.69 25.08
CA ILE A 29 -31.95 5.53 26.18
C ILE A 29 -30.80 5.78 27.15
N VAL A 30 -30.47 7.05 27.38
CA VAL A 30 -29.48 7.46 28.40
C VAL A 30 -30.23 8.11 29.55
N ILE A 31 -30.28 7.41 30.68
CA ILE A 31 -30.79 7.96 31.95
C ILE A 31 -29.60 8.54 32.70
N TYR A 32 -29.60 9.86 32.90
CA TYR A 32 -28.56 10.56 33.64
C TYR A 32 -29.15 11.12 34.94
N HIS A 33 -28.56 10.74 36.07
CA HIS A 33 -28.97 11.14 37.41
C HIS A 33 -27.79 11.77 38.17
N GLY A 34 -27.21 12.82 37.60
CA GLY A 34 -26.15 13.59 38.26
C GLY A 34 -26.68 14.81 39.00
N SER A 35 -25.84 15.39 39.86
CA SER A 35 -26.18 16.60 40.65
C SER A 35 -26.19 17.91 39.84
N LYS A 36 -25.73 17.90 38.59
CA LYS A 36 -25.72 19.03 37.66
C LYS A 36 -26.48 18.70 36.36
N PRO A 37 -27.08 19.68 35.65
CA PRO A 37 -27.74 19.43 34.37
C PRO A 37 -26.83 18.78 33.33
N TYR A 38 -27.42 17.97 32.46
CA TYR A 38 -26.68 17.26 31.41
C TYR A 38 -26.40 18.16 30.21
N HIS A 39 -25.12 18.45 29.96
CA HIS A 39 -24.66 19.33 28.87
C HIS A 39 -23.87 18.60 27.78
N ALA A 40 -23.65 17.29 27.89
CA ALA A 40 -22.89 16.57 26.88
C ALA A 40 -23.70 16.41 25.56
N PRO A 41 -23.03 16.33 24.41
CA PRO A 41 -23.66 16.14 23.11
C PRO A 41 -24.61 14.95 23.06
N ARG A 42 -25.77 15.13 22.40
CA ARG A 42 -26.85 14.12 22.32
C ARG A 42 -26.90 13.35 21.01
N ASN A 43 -26.14 13.77 20.00
CA ASN A 43 -25.95 13.06 18.74
C ASN A 43 -24.48 13.13 18.33
N ILE A 44 -24.09 12.35 17.32
CA ILE A 44 -22.70 12.32 16.83
C ILE A 44 -22.33 13.59 16.06
N TRP A 45 -23.30 14.26 15.43
CA TRP A 45 -23.10 15.47 14.62
C TRP A 45 -22.57 16.65 15.43
N GLN A 46 -23.06 16.83 16.66
CA GLN A 46 -22.60 17.85 17.62
C GLN A 46 -21.13 17.68 18.05
N LEU A 47 -20.47 16.58 17.70
CA LEU A 47 -19.04 16.37 17.96
C LEU A 47 -18.15 16.92 16.84
N PHE A 48 -18.71 17.25 15.67
CA PHE A 48 -17.96 17.81 14.55
C PHE A 48 -17.88 19.33 14.66
N SER A 49 -16.82 19.92 14.10
CA SER A 49 -16.66 21.38 14.01
C SER A 49 -17.79 22.06 13.23
N ASN A 50 -18.41 21.35 12.28
CA ASN A 50 -19.60 21.79 11.55
C ASN A 50 -20.71 20.71 11.62
N PRO A 51 -21.60 20.77 12.62
CA PRO A 51 -22.63 19.75 12.83
C PRO A 51 -23.61 19.58 11.67
N GLU A 52 -24.05 20.68 11.04
CA GLU A 52 -25.03 20.64 9.94
C GLU A 52 -24.45 19.95 8.71
N GLN A 53 -23.20 20.27 8.35
CA GLN A 53 -22.52 19.64 7.23
C GLN A 53 -22.22 18.15 7.49
N ALA A 54 -21.83 17.80 8.72
CA ALA A 54 -21.62 16.41 9.09
C ALA A 54 -22.92 15.59 8.99
N GLN A 55 -24.03 16.13 9.49
CA GLN A 55 -25.32 15.48 9.37
C GLN A 55 -25.74 15.28 7.92
N LYS A 56 -25.57 16.30 7.06
CA LYS A 56 -25.89 16.20 5.64
C LYS A 56 -25.05 15.14 4.91
N LEU A 57 -23.75 15.11 5.15
CA LEU A 57 -22.84 14.23 4.42
C LEU A 57 -22.83 12.78 4.94
N MET A 58 -23.10 12.57 6.22
CA MET A 58 -22.95 11.26 6.88
C MET A 58 -24.27 10.66 7.38
N GLY A 59 -25.33 11.46 7.46
CA GLY A 59 -26.64 11.04 7.96
C GLY A 59 -27.69 10.79 6.88
N GLU A 60 -27.48 11.35 5.68
CA GLU A 60 -28.34 11.12 4.51
C GLU A 60 -27.83 9.95 3.65
N GLU A 61 -28.44 9.74 2.49
CA GLU A 61 -27.95 8.77 1.52
C GLU A 61 -26.52 9.09 1.10
N TYR A 62 -25.67 8.06 1.01
CA TYR A 62 -24.32 8.25 0.51
C TYR A 62 -24.37 8.65 -0.97
N GLN A 63 -23.45 9.51 -1.39
CA GLN A 63 -23.34 9.89 -2.79
C GLN A 63 -22.79 8.72 -3.62
N LEU A 64 -23.65 8.08 -4.41
CA LEU A 64 -23.25 7.06 -5.37
C LEU A 64 -22.87 7.71 -6.71
N ILE A 65 -21.66 7.44 -7.20
CA ILE A 65 -21.23 7.78 -8.56
C ILE A 65 -21.23 6.49 -9.39
N ASP A 66 -22.38 6.13 -9.96
CA ASP A 66 -22.51 4.97 -10.83
C ASP A 66 -22.17 5.34 -12.28
N LEU A 67 -20.88 5.26 -12.60
CA LEU A 67 -20.34 5.58 -13.93
C LEU A 67 -20.93 4.75 -15.07
N GLN A 68 -21.42 3.53 -14.79
CA GLN A 68 -22.01 2.69 -15.85
C GLN A 68 -23.41 3.16 -16.22
N SER A 69 -24.20 3.58 -15.22
CA SER A 69 -25.54 4.14 -15.45
C SER A 69 -25.50 5.56 -16.05
N MET A 70 -24.46 6.34 -15.72
CA MET A 70 -24.31 7.72 -16.16
C MET A 70 -24.04 7.82 -17.67
N SER A 71 -24.62 8.82 -18.35
CA SER A 71 -24.24 9.15 -19.73
C SER A 71 -22.87 9.82 -19.79
N ASP A 72 -22.21 9.77 -20.95
CA ASP A 72 -20.95 10.49 -21.15
C ASP A 72 -21.16 12.00 -21.01
N ASP A 73 -22.26 12.56 -21.52
CA ASP A 73 -22.58 13.98 -21.37
C ASP A 73 -22.68 14.43 -19.90
N ALA A 74 -23.30 13.61 -19.05
CA ALA A 74 -23.41 13.90 -17.62
C ALA A 74 -22.04 13.91 -16.92
N ILE A 75 -21.11 13.08 -17.39
CA ILE A 75 -19.71 13.07 -16.91
C ILE A 75 -18.97 14.31 -17.39
N LEU A 76 -19.10 14.66 -18.67
CA LEU A 76 -18.40 15.80 -19.29
C LEU A 76 -18.79 17.15 -18.68
N GLN A 77 -20.01 17.26 -18.13
CA GLN A 77 -20.44 18.45 -17.39
C GLN A 77 -19.69 18.66 -16.06
N LYS A 78 -19.01 17.64 -15.50
CA LYS A 78 -18.38 17.68 -14.17
C LYS A 78 -17.00 18.35 -14.11
N LYS A 79 -16.75 19.37 -14.95
CA LYS A 79 -15.51 20.17 -14.99
C LYS A 79 -14.25 19.32 -14.73
N HIS A 80 -13.60 19.49 -13.58
CA HIS A 80 -12.34 18.85 -13.22
C HIS A 80 -12.43 17.33 -13.01
N LEU A 81 -13.58 16.79 -12.59
CA LEU A 81 -13.75 15.34 -12.39
C LEU A 81 -14.08 14.60 -13.68
N ALA A 82 -14.53 15.31 -14.72
CA ALA A 82 -14.96 14.72 -15.97
C ALA A 82 -13.90 13.79 -16.56
N MET A 83 -12.64 14.22 -16.60
CA MET A 83 -11.53 13.42 -17.16
C MET A 83 -11.32 12.12 -16.39
N PHE A 84 -11.30 12.18 -15.06
CA PHE A 84 -11.08 11.03 -14.20
C PHE A 84 -12.25 10.04 -14.29
N GLU A 85 -13.47 10.54 -14.16
CA GLU A 85 -14.68 9.72 -14.25
C GLU A 85 -14.86 9.11 -15.65
N TYR A 86 -14.56 9.85 -16.71
CA TYR A 86 -14.63 9.37 -18.09
C TYR A 86 -13.63 8.23 -18.32
N LEU A 87 -12.39 8.40 -17.85
CA LEU A 87 -11.37 7.36 -17.95
C LEU A 87 -11.78 6.10 -17.16
N LEU A 88 -12.25 6.26 -15.92
CA LEU A 88 -12.73 5.14 -15.10
C LEU A 88 -13.91 4.39 -15.74
N LYS A 89 -14.88 5.11 -16.29
CA LYS A 89 -16.03 4.50 -16.98
C LYS A 89 -15.58 3.60 -18.13
N HIS A 90 -14.55 4.03 -18.86
CA HIS A 90 -14.10 3.39 -20.09
C HIS A 90 -12.83 2.55 -19.92
N ILE A 91 -12.34 2.37 -18.69
CA ILE A 91 -11.04 1.72 -18.38
C ILE A 91 -10.95 0.26 -18.85
N HIS A 92 -12.08 -0.44 -18.92
CA HIS A 92 -12.14 -1.82 -19.38
C HIS A 92 -12.21 -1.97 -20.90
N LYS A 93 -12.27 -0.86 -21.66
CA LYS A 93 -12.16 -0.92 -23.12
C LYS A 93 -10.73 -1.33 -23.49
N ARG A 94 -10.60 -2.21 -24.48
CA ARG A 94 -9.30 -2.78 -24.90
C ARG A 94 -8.33 -1.75 -25.50
N ASP A 95 -8.84 -0.62 -25.97
CA ASP A 95 -8.05 0.38 -26.68
C ASP A 95 -7.86 1.64 -25.84
N ILE A 96 -6.76 1.66 -25.08
CA ILE A 96 -6.38 2.78 -24.23
C ILE A 96 -5.90 3.99 -25.04
N LEU A 97 -5.37 3.79 -26.26
CA LEU A 97 -4.95 4.91 -27.11
C LEU A 97 -6.18 5.70 -27.57
N LYS A 98 -7.20 4.99 -28.06
CA LYS A 98 -8.49 5.59 -28.40
C LYS A 98 -9.18 6.23 -27.20
N LEU A 99 -9.01 5.65 -26.00
CA LEU A 99 -9.51 6.27 -24.77
C LEU A 99 -8.85 7.63 -24.53
N TRP A 100 -7.53 7.73 -24.68
CA TRP A 100 -6.81 8.98 -24.53
C TRP A 100 -7.17 10.01 -25.59
N GLU A 101 -7.32 9.59 -26.86
CA GLU A 101 -7.87 10.46 -27.91
C GLU A 101 -9.22 11.03 -27.49
N ASN A 102 -10.15 10.18 -27.05
CA ASN A 102 -11.46 10.61 -26.59
C ASN A 102 -11.38 11.54 -25.37
N VAL A 103 -10.46 11.31 -24.44
CA VAL A 103 -10.25 12.20 -23.29
C VAL A 103 -9.85 13.59 -23.77
N PHE A 104 -8.88 13.71 -24.67
CA PHE A 104 -8.45 15.01 -25.19
C PHE A 104 -9.52 15.67 -26.07
N THR A 105 -10.32 14.90 -26.81
CA THR A 105 -11.42 15.43 -27.62
C THR A 105 -12.59 15.93 -26.77
N HIS A 106 -13.04 15.16 -25.78
CA HIS A 106 -14.29 15.42 -25.07
C HIS A 106 -14.09 16.19 -23.76
N CYS A 107 -12.94 16.04 -23.09
CA CYS A 107 -12.69 16.64 -21.77
C CYS A 107 -11.89 17.96 -21.84
N GLN A 108 -12.11 18.79 -22.87
CA GLN A 108 -11.33 20.02 -23.08
C GLN A 108 -11.36 20.99 -21.90
N HIS A 109 -12.54 21.18 -21.26
CA HIS A 109 -12.64 22.06 -20.11
C HIS A 109 -11.87 21.51 -18.89
N ALA A 110 -11.91 20.19 -18.68
CA ALA A 110 -11.14 19.54 -17.63
C ALA A 110 -9.62 19.67 -17.87
N LEU A 111 -9.20 19.55 -19.13
CA LEU A 111 -7.81 19.74 -19.57
C LEU A 111 -7.29 21.15 -19.26
N LEU A 112 -8.08 22.19 -19.54
CA LEU A 112 -7.71 23.56 -19.23
C LEU A 112 -7.53 23.78 -17.72
N VAL A 113 -8.46 23.27 -16.91
CA VAL A 113 -8.37 23.36 -15.44
C VAL A 113 -7.16 22.58 -14.91
N ASP A 114 -6.85 21.41 -15.47
CA ASP A 114 -5.68 20.64 -15.06
C ASP A 114 -4.37 21.32 -15.48
N LYS A 115 -4.35 21.97 -16.65
CA LYS A 115 -3.22 22.78 -17.13
C LYS A 115 -2.90 23.91 -16.16
N GLU A 116 -3.89 24.65 -15.68
CA GLU A 116 -3.71 25.71 -14.67
C GLU A 116 -3.10 25.17 -13.36
N LYS A 117 -3.36 23.90 -13.05
CA LYS A 117 -2.80 23.21 -11.88
C LYS A 117 -1.47 22.49 -12.17
N GLY A 118 -0.89 22.68 -13.35
CA GLY A 118 0.37 22.05 -13.74
C GLY A 118 0.24 20.57 -14.09
N TYR A 119 -0.86 20.17 -14.73
CA TYR A 119 -1.11 18.83 -15.27
C TYR A 119 -1.13 17.69 -14.23
N ILE A 120 -1.67 17.94 -13.03
CA ILE A 120 -1.65 16.95 -11.94
C ILE A 120 -2.40 15.68 -12.34
N CYS A 121 -3.61 15.82 -12.89
CA CYS A 121 -4.46 14.69 -13.24
C CYS A 121 -3.87 13.95 -14.44
N ILE A 122 -3.48 14.66 -15.50
CA ILE A 122 -2.92 14.05 -16.70
C ILE A 122 -1.62 13.31 -16.38
N LYS A 123 -0.69 13.90 -15.62
CA LYS A 123 0.54 13.20 -15.21
C LYS A 123 0.24 11.93 -14.43
N ALA A 124 -0.76 11.94 -13.55
CA ALA A 124 -1.15 10.76 -12.78
C ALA A 124 -1.78 9.68 -13.67
N LEU A 125 -2.71 10.06 -14.55
CA LEU A 125 -3.43 9.15 -15.43
C LEU A 125 -2.54 8.58 -16.53
N VAL A 126 -1.65 9.38 -17.12
CA VAL A 126 -0.69 8.91 -18.14
C VAL A 126 0.29 7.94 -17.50
N TRP A 127 0.89 8.26 -16.34
CA TRP A 127 1.75 7.31 -15.62
C TRP A 127 1.05 5.98 -15.36
N TYR A 128 -0.20 6.02 -14.88
CA TYR A 128 -0.99 4.80 -14.66
C TYR A 128 -1.22 4.01 -15.96
N SER A 129 -1.56 4.70 -17.05
CA SER A 129 -1.83 4.08 -18.34
C SER A 129 -0.57 3.47 -18.96
N ASP A 130 0.52 4.23 -18.97
CA ASP A 130 1.81 3.90 -19.55
C ASP A 130 2.45 2.69 -18.87
N ALA A 131 2.35 2.60 -17.53
CA ALA A 131 2.84 1.48 -16.73
C ALA A 131 2.06 0.17 -16.97
N LYS A 132 0.87 0.23 -17.57
CA LYS A 132 0.03 -0.94 -17.91
C LYS A 132 0.01 -1.26 -19.40
N LEU A 133 0.60 -0.38 -20.20
CA LEU A 133 0.74 -0.54 -21.64
C LEU A 133 1.96 -1.41 -21.97
N PRO A 134 1.88 -2.29 -22.98
CA PRO A 134 3.06 -2.90 -23.57
C PRO A 134 4.01 -1.81 -24.10
N GLU A 135 5.32 -2.02 -23.97
CA GLU A 135 6.36 -1.06 -24.37
C GLU A 135 6.19 -0.56 -25.81
N GLU A 136 5.84 -1.45 -26.74
CA GLU A 136 5.56 -1.14 -28.15
C GLU A 136 4.48 -0.05 -28.36
N LYS A 137 3.56 0.09 -27.40
CA LYS A 137 2.45 1.06 -27.46
C LYS A 137 2.71 2.34 -26.66
N GLN A 138 3.76 2.41 -25.85
CA GLN A 138 4.09 3.62 -25.08
C GLN A 138 4.44 4.80 -26.00
N ALA A 139 5.24 4.54 -27.04
CA ALA A 139 5.54 5.54 -28.07
C ALA A 139 4.27 6.00 -28.83
N ALA A 140 3.26 5.13 -28.97
CA ALA A 140 1.99 5.51 -29.58
C ALA A 140 1.16 6.40 -28.64
N LEU A 141 1.17 6.13 -27.33
CA LEU A 141 0.53 6.99 -26.33
C LEU A 141 1.19 8.38 -26.31
N GLU A 142 2.52 8.46 -26.40
CA GLU A 142 3.22 9.74 -26.51
C GLU A 142 2.78 10.54 -27.74
N ARG A 143 2.60 9.88 -28.89
CA ARG A 143 2.10 10.53 -30.11
C ARG A 143 0.68 11.06 -29.95
N VAL A 144 -0.20 10.32 -29.28
CA VAL A 144 -1.57 10.78 -28.95
C VAL A 144 -1.51 12.02 -28.05
N ILE A 145 -0.64 12.04 -27.04
CA ILE A 145 -0.51 13.23 -26.18
C ILE A 145 0.05 14.41 -26.99
N SER A 146 1.07 14.17 -27.81
CA SER A 146 1.73 15.17 -28.65
C SER A 146 0.83 15.78 -29.72
N SER A 147 -0.23 15.09 -30.16
CA SER A 147 -1.17 15.62 -31.13
C SER A 147 -2.18 16.60 -30.51
N HIS A 148 -2.35 16.56 -29.19
CA HIS A 148 -3.32 17.39 -28.47
C HIS A 148 -2.67 18.46 -27.58
N LEU A 149 -1.39 18.33 -27.23
CA LEU A 149 -0.63 19.28 -26.42
C LEU A 149 0.57 19.84 -27.19
N SER A 150 1.11 20.98 -26.76
CA SER A 150 2.36 21.48 -27.34
C SER A 150 3.54 20.56 -27.02
N LYS A 151 4.63 20.70 -27.80
CA LYS A 151 5.87 19.94 -27.57
C LYS A 151 6.45 20.16 -26.18
N GLU A 152 6.41 21.39 -25.66
CA GLU A 152 6.94 21.73 -24.33
C GLU A 152 6.11 21.11 -23.20
N GLU A 153 4.78 21.14 -23.34
CA GLU A 153 3.86 20.52 -22.37
C GLU A 153 4.03 19.01 -22.33
N THR A 154 4.09 18.39 -23.50
CA THR A 154 4.31 16.94 -23.63
C THR A 154 5.65 16.55 -23.02
N ALA A 155 6.73 17.26 -23.35
CA ALA A 155 8.04 17.02 -22.77
C ALA A 155 8.05 17.15 -21.23
N THR A 156 7.29 18.12 -20.69
CA THR A 156 7.17 18.32 -19.24
C THR A 156 6.45 17.14 -18.56
N ILE A 157 5.37 16.64 -19.15
CA ILE A 157 4.61 15.49 -18.68
C ILE A 157 5.50 14.23 -18.73
N MET A 158 6.11 13.95 -19.88
CA MET A 158 6.95 12.77 -20.08
C MET A 158 8.19 12.77 -19.20
N ARG A 159 8.83 13.93 -18.99
CA ARG A 159 9.94 14.04 -18.03
C ARG A 159 9.52 13.65 -16.61
N THR A 160 8.31 14.03 -16.19
CA THR A 160 7.81 13.67 -14.86
C THR A 160 7.54 12.16 -14.76
N ILE A 161 7.02 11.54 -15.82
CA ILE A 161 6.79 10.09 -15.87
C ILE A 161 8.12 9.33 -15.85
N ALA A 162 9.09 9.76 -16.66
CA ALA A 162 10.45 9.19 -16.65
C ALA A 162 11.10 9.29 -15.27
N GLN A 163 10.98 10.44 -14.59
CA GLN A 163 11.47 10.61 -13.22
C GLN A 163 10.82 9.63 -12.23
N LYS A 164 9.50 9.38 -12.36
CA LYS A 164 8.83 8.36 -11.55
C LYS A 164 9.38 6.97 -11.80
N TYR A 165 9.60 6.58 -13.05
CA TYR A 165 10.20 5.28 -13.37
C TYR A 165 11.61 5.11 -12.83
N ILE A 166 12.44 6.17 -12.91
CA ILE A 166 13.78 6.17 -12.31
C ILE A 166 13.70 5.96 -10.80
N GLU A 167 12.79 6.67 -10.13
CA GLU A 167 12.63 6.58 -8.69
C GLU A 167 12.08 5.22 -8.25
N GLU A 168 11.09 4.67 -8.96
CA GLU A 168 10.58 3.31 -8.72
C GLU A 168 11.67 2.26 -8.94
N GLY A 169 12.44 2.36 -10.02
CA GLY A 169 13.57 1.47 -10.28
C GLY A 169 14.64 1.55 -9.20
N ARG A 170 14.94 2.75 -8.69
CA ARG A 170 15.86 2.95 -7.56
C ARG A 170 15.33 2.30 -6.29
N GLN A 171 14.05 2.50 -5.95
CA GLN A 171 13.43 1.90 -4.77
C GLN A 171 13.40 0.37 -4.86
N GLN A 172 13.03 -0.18 -6.02
CA GLN A 172 13.07 -1.63 -6.27
C GLN A 172 14.50 -2.17 -6.17
N GLY A 173 15.49 -1.48 -6.75
CA GLY A 173 16.89 -1.87 -6.67
C GLY A 173 17.44 -1.89 -5.24
N VAL A 174 17.09 -0.88 -4.43
CA VAL A 174 17.46 -0.84 -3.00
C VAL A 174 16.79 -1.98 -2.24
N MET A 175 15.50 -2.22 -2.47
CA MET A 175 14.75 -3.29 -1.81
C MET A 175 15.34 -4.66 -2.14
N GLN A 176 15.56 -4.96 -3.42
CA GLN A 176 16.16 -6.20 -3.88
C GLN A 176 17.60 -6.36 -3.35
N GLY A 177 18.37 -5.27 -3.30
CA GLY A 177 19.73 -5.29 -2.75
C GLY A 177 19.74 -5.60 -1.24
N MET A 178 18.82 -5.01 -0.49
CA MET A 178 18.66 -5.26 0.95
C MET A 178 18.19 -6.68 1.23
N GLU A 179 17.23 -7.19 0.47
CA GLU A 179 16.72 -8.56 0.58
C GLU A 179 17.83 -9.59 0.31
N LYS A 180 18.52 -9.46 -0.83
CA LYS A 180 19.67 -10.33 -1.17
C LYS A 180 20.80 -10.24 -0.13
N GLY A 181 21.10 -9.03 0.34
CA GLY A 181 22.13 -8.83 1.36
C GLY A 181 21.76 -9.46 2.71
N MET A 182 20.49 -9.39 3.10
CA MET A 182 19.97 -10.03 4.31
C MET A 182 20.00 -11.56 4.19
N GLU A 183 19.54 -12.12 3.06
CA GLU A 183 19.59 -13.56 2.81
C GLU A 183 21.03 -14.09 2.85
N GLN A 184 21.96 -13.43 2.17
CA GLN A 184 23.38 -13.80 2.18
C GLN A 184 23.98 -13.69 3.59
N GLY A 185 23.66 -12.61 4.32
CA GLY A 185 24.13 -12.40 5.69
C GLY A 185 23.62 -13.47 6.66
N ILE A 186 22.34 -13.86 6.55
CA ILE A 186 21.76 -14.95 7.35
C ILE A 186 22.44 -16.27 7.02
N MET A 187 22.60 -16.59 5.73
CA MET A 187 23.24 -17.84 5.29
C MET A 187 24.68 -17.96 5.80
N GLN A 188 25.50 -16.92 5.59
CA GLN A 188 26.89 -16.89 6.08
C GLN A 188 26.97 -16.89 7.60
N GLY A 189 26.07 -16.18 8.29
CA GLY A 189 26.00 -16.16 9.74
C GLY A 189 25.64 -17.53 10.32
N MET A 190 24.69 -18.23 9.71
CA MET A 190 24.27 -19.57 10.11
C MET A 190 25.38 -20.60 9.88
N GLU A 191 26.05 -20.56 8.73
CA GLU A 191 27.17 -21.44 8.41
C GLU A 191 28.33 -21.26 9.40
N LYS A 192 28.80 -20.02 9.59
CA LYS A 192 29.86 -19.71 10.58
C LYS A 192 29.45 -20.06 12.01
N GLY A 193 28.19 -19.82 12.36
CA GLY A 193 27.65 -20.19 13.68
C GLY A 193 27.64 -21.70 13.90
N MET A 194 27.26 -22.47 12.88
CA MET A 194 27.26 -23.94 12.93
C MET A 194 28.67 -24.51 13.00
N GLU A 195 29.61 -24.00 12.21
CA GLU A 195 31.02 -24.39 12.28
C GLU A 195 31.63 -24.08 13.65
N LYS A 196 31.40 -22.87 14.17
CA LYS A 196 31.90 -22.47 15.48
C LYS A 196 31.30 -23.33 16.60
N GLY A 197 29.99 -23.58 16.57
CA GLY A 197 29.32 -24.44 17.55
C GLY A 197 29.80 -25.90 17.49
N LYS A 198 30.07 -26.42 16.29
CA LYS A 198 30.66 -27.76 16.12
C LYS A 198 32.08 -27.82 16.69
N MET A 199 32.90 -26.80 16.43
CA MET A 199 34.26 -26.71 16.97
C MET A 199 34.26 -26.60 18.49
N GLU A 200 33.44 -25.72 19.08
CA GLU A 200 33.29 -25.55 20.52
C GLU A 200 32.84 -26.87 21.19
N ARG A 201 31.85 -27.56 20.61
CA ARG A 201 31.40 -28.86 21.13
C ARG A 201 32.47 -29.94 21.02
N ASN A 202 33.24 -29.98 19.94
CA ASN A 202 34.35 -30.92 19.79
C ASN A 202 35.45 -30.67 20.83
N LEU A 203 35.74 -29.40 21.13
CA LEU A 203 36.69 -29.02 22.19
C LEU A 203 36.18 -29.43 23.59
N GLU A 204 34.90 -29.25 23.87
CA GLU A 204 34.29 -29.70 25.14
C GLU A 204 34.38 -31.22 25.31
N ILE A 205 34.08 -31.98 24.25
CA ILE A 205 34.20 -33.45 24.25
C ILE A 205 35.66 -33.87 24.46
N ALA A 206 36.61 -33.25 23.75
CA ALA A 206 38.03 -33.55 23.91
C ALA A 206 38.52 -33.30 25.35
N LYS A 207 38.14 -32.18 25.97
CA LYS A 207 38.45 -31.89 27.37
C LYS A 207 37.88 -32.94 28.32
N ALA A 208 36.61 -33.32 28.12
CA ALA A 208 35.96 -34.34 28.95
C ALA A 208 36.63 -35.72 28.80
N MET A 209 37.02 -36.11 27.59
CA MET A 209 37.71 -37.38 27.34
C MET A 209 39.13 -37.39 27.93
N LEU A 210 39.89 -36.30 27.80
CA LEU A 210 41.21 -36.14 28.41
C LEU A 210 41.15 -36.26 29.95
N ALA A 211 40.16 -35.63 30.58
CA ALA A 211 39.96 -35.71 32.02
C ALA A 211 39.66 -37.14 32.51
N ASN A 212 39.15 -38.01 31.64
CA ASN A 212 38.90 -39.43 31.91
C ASN A 212 40.06 -40.35 31.48
N GLY A 213 41.22 -39.80 31.11
CA GLY A 213 42.43 -40.57 30.80
C GLY A 213 42.41 -41.28 29.44
N VAL A 214 41.58 -40.82 28.50
CA VAL A 214 41.53 -41.37 27.13
C VAL A 214 42.76 -40.93 26.32
N GLU A 215 43.32 -41.82 25.50
CA GLU A 215 44.52 -41.54 24.71
C GLU A 215 44.28 -40.45 23.63
N VAL A 216 45.25 -39.53 23.48
CA VAL A 216 45.19 -38.38 22.55
C VAL A 216 44.92 -38.80 21.10
N SER A 217 45.49 -39.92 20.65
CA SER A 217 45.29 -40.44 19.29
C SER A 217 43.83 -40.83 19.02
N PHE A 218 43.18 -41.46 20.00
CA PHE A 218 41.77 -41.86 19.93
C PHE A 218 40.84 -40.64 20.04
N ILE A 219 41.17 -39.66 20.87
CA ILE A 219 40.41 -38.39 20.97
C ILE A 219 40.44 -37.66 19.62
N ALA A 220 41.61 -37.55 18.98
CA ALA A 220 41.77 -36.94 17.67
C ALA A 220 40.90 -37.61 16.60
N GLN A 221 40.79 -38.95 16.63
CA GLN A 221 39.96 -39.71 15.70
C GLN A 221 38.45 -39.45 15.90
N ILE A 222 38.00 -39.28 17.15
CA ILE A 222 36.56 -39.08 17.47
C ILE A 222 36.13 -37.63 17.27
N THR A 223 36.92 -36.65 17.71
CA THR A 223 36.56 -35.23 17.65
C THR A 223 36.99 -34.56 16.34
N GLY A 224 37.84 -35.22 15.54
CA GLY A 224 38.40 -34.66 14.31
C GLY A 224 39.29 -33.45 14.53
N LEU A 225 39.85 -33.30 15.74
CA LEU A 225 40.76 -32.22 16.12
C LEU A 225 42.22 -32.65 15.95
N ASP A 226 43.09 -31.73 15.58
CA ASP A 226 44.52 -32.01 15.49
C ASP A 226 45.11 -32.36 16.86
N THR A 227 46.04 -33.32 16.87
CA THR A 227 46.70 -33.79 18.10
C THR A 227 47.45 -32.67 18.83
N ALA A 228 48.01 -31.70 18.11
CA ALA A 228 48.64 -30.50 18.68
C ALA A 228 47.62 -29.59 19.39
N CYS A 229 46.40 -29.45 18.84
CA CYS A 229 45.31 -28.71 19.46
C CYS A 229 44.86 -29.41 20.75
N ILE A 230 44.70 -30.74 20.72
CA ILE A 230 44.31 -31.54 21.90
C ILE A 230 45.38 -31.49 22.99
N ALA A 231 46.67 -31.56 22.63
CA ALA A 231 47.78 -31.46 23.58
C ALA A 231 47.80 -30.09 24.29
N SER A 232 47.41 -29.00 23.61
CA SER A 232 47.31 -27.67 24.21
C SER A 232 46.17 -27.51 25.24
N LEU A 233 45.23 -28.46 25.29
CA LEU A 233 44.13 -28.49 26.26
C LEU A 233 44.51 -29.20 27.57
N GLN A 234 45.70 -29.81 27.65
CA GLN A 234 46.28 -30.34 28.88
C GLN A 234 46.82 -29.17 29.72
N LEU A 235 45.98 -28.60 30.58
CA LEU A 235 46.40 -27.80 31.72
C LEU A 235 46.48 -28.69 32.97
#